data_AF-A0A7K7YRP2-F1
#
_entry.id   AF-A0A7K7YRP2-F1
#
_cell.length_a   1.000
_cell.length_b   1.000
_cell.length_c   1.000
_cell.angle_alpha   90.00
_cell.angle_beta   90.00
_cell.angle_gamma   90.00
#
_symmetry.space_group_name_H-M   'P 1'
#
loop_
_entity.id
_entity.type
_entity.pdbx_description
1 polymer ?
#
loop_
_entity_poly.entity_id
_entity_poly.type
_entity_poly.pdbx_seq_one_letter_code
_entity_poly.pdbx_strand_id
1 'polypeptide(L)'
;QSTCSLRGCCWSPQSDTSVPWCFFSPNHGYRVQGPQRPTQAGFEATLTRLPSPSLFGKDIQTVLLTGEYQTQNRFRFKITDPKAQRFEVPHEHVQPFKGSAATGLNYKVEL
;
A
#
# COMPACT_ATOMS: atom_id res chain seq x y z
N GLN A 1 -0.63 3.93 27.52
CA GLN A 1 0.25 5.04 27.10
C GLN A 1 1.64 4.57 26.65
N SER A 2 2.45 3.92 27.51
CA SER A 2 3.85 3.54 27.20
C SER A 2 4.04 2.81 25.86
N THR A 3 3.26 1.76 25.60
CA THR A 3 3.28 1.02 24.32
C THR A 3 2.92 1.90 23.13
N CYS A 4 2.04 2.87 23.31
CA CYS A 4 1.64 3.79 22.23
C CYS A 4 2.79 4.71 21.84
N SER A 5 3.46 5.29 22.84
CA SER A 5 4.64 6.15 22.65
C SER A 5 5.80 5.38 22.04
N LEU A 6 6.07 4.15 22.49
CA LEU A 6 7.09 3.27 21.91
C LEU A 6 6.83 2.96 20.43
N ARG A 7 5.56 2.87 20.03
CA ARG A 7 5.14 2.67 18.64
C ARG A 7 5.12 3.97 17.83
N GLY A 8 5.41 5.14 18.42
CA GLY A 8 5.37 6.44 17.72
C GLY A 8 3.95 6.88 17.33
N CYS A 9 2.93 6.33 17.99
CA CYS A 9 1.52 6.62 17.75
C CYS A 9 1.02 7.80 18.60
N CYS A 10 -0.19 8.26 18.30
CA CYS A 10 -0.88 9.29 19.06
C CYS A 10 -1.67 8.65 20.21
N TRP A 11 -1.54 9.21 21.42
CA TRP A 11 -2.28 8.77 22.62
C TRP A 11 -3.36 9.79 22.98
N SER A 12 -4.62 9.38 22.92
CA SER A 12 -5.78 10.20 23.28
C SER A 12 -6.84 9.31 23.95
N PRO A 13 -6.86 9.20 25.29
CA PRO A 13 -7.86 8.39 25.99
C PRO A 13 -9.27 8.94 25.76
N GLN A 14 -10.23 8.05 25.55
CA GLN A 14 -11.63 8.38 25.27
C GLN A 14 -12.54 7.73 26.30
N SER A 15 -13.67 8.38 26.60
CA SER A 15 -14.71 7.80 27.49
C SER A 15 -15.39 6.59 26.84
N ASP A 16 -15.60 6.65 25.53
CA ASP A 16 -16.08 5.53 24.72
C ASP A 16 -14.93 4.55 24.44
N THR A 17 -15.10 3.31 24.91
CA THR A 17 -14.12 2.23 24.76
C THR A 17 -14.04 1.68 23.34
N SER A 18 -15.00 1.98 22.47
CA SER A 18 -14.97 1.62 21.05
C SER A 18 -14.02 2.51 20.23
N VAL A 19 -13.68 3.70 20.75
CA VAL A 19 -12.75 4.62 20.10
C VAL A 19 -11.31 4.27 20.51
N PRO A 20 -10.39 4.03 19.56
CA PRO A 20 -9.04 3.61 19.90
C PRO A 20 -8.27 4.72 20.63
N TRP A 21 -7.85 4.44 21.86
CA TRP A 21 -7.05 5.38 22.66
C TRP A 21 -5.64 5.60 22.09
N CYS A 22 -5.15 4.65 21.30
CA CYS A 22 -3.87 4.73 20.61
C CYS A 22 -4.07 4.51 19.11
N PHE A 23 -3.74 5.50 18.30
CA PHE A 23 -3.98 5.48 16.85
C PHE A 23 -2.76 5.97 16.08
N PHE A 24 -2.69 5.61 14.80
CA PHE A 24 -1.55 5.96 13.95
C PHE A 24 -1.38 7.46 13.81
N SER A 25 -0.13 7.91 13.90
CA SER A 25 0.26 9.27 13.51
C SER A 25 0.47 9.34 11.99
N PRO A 26 0.40 10.54 11.37
CA PRO A 26 0.70 10.73 9.95
C PRO A 26 2.14 10.33 9.54
N ASN A 27 3.02 10.10 10.51
CA ASN A 27 4.41 9.68 10.28
C ASN A 27 4.54 8.16 10.05
N HIS A 28 3.45 7.41 10.16
CA HIS A 28 3.40 6.00 9.80
C HIS A 28 2.95 5.82 8.35
N GLY A 29 3.54 4.82 7.68
CA GLY A 29 3.19 4.48 6.30
C GLY A 29 4.37 4.68 5.35
N TYR A 30 4.05 4.96 4.10
CA TYR A 30 5.01 5.10 3.02
C TYR A 30 4.73 6.38 2.24
N ARG A 31 5.77 6.90 1.59
CA ARG A 31 5.66 7.98 0.61
C ARG A 31 6.09 7.50 -0.76
N VAL A 32 5.51 8.08 -1.80
CA VAL A 32 5.97 7.88 -3.18
C VAL A 32 7.39 8.42 -3.32
N GLN A 33 8.27 7.61 -3.92
CA GLN A 33 9.65 7.96 -4.21
C GLN A 33 9.81 8.18 -5.72
N GLY A 34 10.00 9.44 -6.10
CA GLY A 34 10.19 9.84 -7.50
C GLY A 34 8.89 9.79 -8.31
N PRO A 35 9.00 9.91 -9.64
CA PRO A 35 7.83 9.91 -10.52
C PRO A 35 7.23 8.52 -10.69
N GLN A 36 5.93 8.49 -10.97
CA GLN A 36 5.25 7.30 -11.45
C GLN A 36 5.82 6.86 -12.80
N ARG A 37 5.99 5.54 -12.97
CA ARG A 37 6.45 4.93 -14.22
C ARG A 37 5.25 4.35 -14.97
N PRO A 38 4.94 4.81 -16.19
CA PRO A 38 3.86 4.21 -16.98
C PRO A 38 4.24 2.78 -17.40
N THR A 39 3.25 1.90 -17.44
CA THR A 39 3.37 0.54 -17.97
C THR A 39 2.29 0.29 -19.02
N GLN A 40 2.40 -0.80 -19.77
CA GLN A 40 1.37 -1.17 -20.74
C GLN A 40 -0.02 -1.35 -20.09
N ALA A 41 -0.06 -1.92 -18.89
CA ALA A 41 -1.30 -2.19 -18.15
C ALA A 41 -1.77 -1.03 -17.26
N GLY A 42 -0.89 -0.07 -16.95
CA GLY A 42 -1.19 1.05 -16.07
C GLY A 42 0.07 1.76 -15.60
N PHE A 43 0.49 1.53 -14.36
CA PHE A 43 1.63 2.22 -13.79
C PHE A 43 2.34 1.46 -12.68
N GLU A 44 3.54 1.93 -12.36
CA GLU A 44 4.29 1.55 -11.18
C GLU A 44 4.76 2.77 -10.39
N ALA A 45 4.79 2.65 -9.07
CA ALA A 45 5.35 3.65 -8.17
C ALA A 45 6.19 2.97 -7.10
N THR A 46 7.40 3.47 -6.88
CA THR A 46 8.23 3.04 -5.76
C THR A 46 7.76 3.76 -4.51
N LEU A 47 7.52 3.04 -3.42
CA LEU A 47 7.15 3.60 -2.14
C LEU A 47 8.27 3.36 -1.12
N THR A 48 8.65 4.40 -0.38
CA THR A 48 9.64 4.31 0.70
C THR A 48 8.97 4.50 2.05
N ARG A 49 9.28 3.64 3.00
CA ARG A 49 8.74 3.68 4.36
C ARG A 49 9.13 5.00 5.04
N LEU A 50 8.17 5.63 5.72
CA LEU A 50 8.45 6.77 6.57
C LEU A 50 9.23 6.33 7.82
N PRO A 51 10.12 7.18 8.36
CA PRO A 51 10.89 6.87 9.56
C PRO A 51 9.97 6.84 10.79
N SER A 52 9.45 5.66 11.10
CA SER A 52 8.60 5.38 12.27
C SER A 52 9.07 4.11 12.99
N PRO A 53 8.83 3.97 14.31
CA PRO A 53 9.15 2.74 15.03
C PRO A 53 8.52 1.51 14.38
N SER A 54 9.17 0.35 14.52
CA SER A 54 8.60 -0.90 14.06
C SER A 54 7.48 -1.36 15.01
N LEU A 55 6.37 -1.83 14.45
CA LEU A 55 5.28 -2.38 15.26
C LEU A 55 5.52 -3.85 15.61
N PHE A 56 5.97 -4.63 14.62
CA PHE A 56 6.10 -6.10 14.71
C PHE A 56 7.42 -6.64 14.14
N GLY A 57 8.36 -5.77 13.79
CA GLY A 57 9.64 -6.14 13.19
C GLY A 57 9.57 -6.39 11.68
N LYS A 58 10.75 -6.55 11.06
CA LYS A 58 10.94 -6.92 9.65
C LYS A 58 10.21 -6.02 8.64
N ASP A 59 10.19 -4.71 8.91
CA ASP A 59 9.64 -3.73 7.98
C ASP A 59 10.40 -3.73 6.63
N ILE A 60 9.65 -3.69 5.53
CA ILE A 60 10.22 -3.62 4.18
C ILE A 60 10.38 -2.15 3.79
N GLN A 61 11.63 -1.66 3.71
CA GLN A 61 11.88 -0.22 3.54
C GLN A 61 11.41 0.33 2.20
N THR A 62 11.43 -0.49 1.15
CA THR A 62 11.05 -0.11 -0.20
C THR A 62 10.09 -1.15 -0.75
N VAL A 63 8.90 -0.71 -1.15
CA VAL A 63 7.91 -1.58 -1.80
C VAL A 63 7.55 -0.99 -3.17
N LEU A 64 7.10 -1.85 -4.07
CA LEU A 64 6.65 -1.48 -5.41
C LEU A 64 5.13 -1.59 -5.48
N LEU A 65 4.48 -0.46 -5.73
CA LEU A 65 3.07 -0.42 -6.10
C LEU A 65 2.96 -0.60 -7.63
N THR A 66 2.21 -1.60 -8.06
CA THR A 66 1.85 -1.82 -9.47
C THR A 66 0.34 -1.67 -9.61
N GLY A 67 -0.11 -0.73 -10.44
CA GLY A 67 -1.51 -0.50 -10.80
C GLY A 67 -1.82 -0.99 -12.21
N GLU A 68 -2.93 -1.72 -12.36
CA GLU A 68 -3.41 -2.33 -13.60
C GLU A 68 -4.86 -1.87 -13.88
N TYR A 69 -5.07 -1.20 -15.00
CA TYR A 69 -6.39 -0.83 -15.52
C TYR A 69 -6.98 -2.00 -16.32
N GLN A 70 -7.40 -3.05 -15.62
CA GLN A 70 -7.75 -4.32 -16.26
C GLN A 70 -9.01 -4.24 -17.14
N THR A 71 -10.05 -3.56 -16.65
CA THR A 71 -11.29 -3.31 -17.42
C THR A 71 -11.86 -1.92 -17.07
N GLN A 72 -12.90 -1.50 -17.79
CA GLN A 72 -13.67 -0.28 -17.49
C GLN A 72 -14.20 -0.22 -16.06
N ASN A 73 -14.43 -1.38 -15.42
CA ASN A 73 -15.05 -1.51 -14.11
C ASN A 73 -14.14 -2.25 -13.10
N ARG A 74 -12.91 -2.58 -13.47
CA ARG A 74 -11.99 -3.33 -12.61
C ARG A 74 -10.60 -2.73 -12.66
N PHE A 75 -10.23 -2.08 -11.57
CA PHE A 75 -8.87 -1.74 -11.22
C PHE A 75 -8.26 -2.85 -10.38
N ARG A 76 -6.98 -3.16 -10.58
CA ARG A 76 -6.21 -3.98 -9.67
C ARG A 76 -4.94 -3.25 -9.29
N PHE A 77 -4.54 -3.34 -8.03
CA PHE A 77 -3.21 -2.96 -7.62
C PHE A 77 -2.60 -4.03 -6.73
N LYS A 78 -1.27 -4.08 -6.69
CA LYS A 78 -0.52 -4.89 -5.73
C LYS A 78 0.65 -4.08 -5.18
N ILE A 79 0.97 -4.34 -3.91
CA ILE A 79 2.17 -3.80 -3.26
C ILE A 79 3.08 -4.99 -2.99
N THR A 80 4.27 -4.96 -3.56
CA THR A 80 5.22 -6.08 -3.54
C THR A 80 6.58 -5.64 -3.03
N ASP A 81 7.39 -6.60 -2.57
CA ASP A 81 8.79 -6.36 -2.27
C ASP A 81 9.60 -6.52 -3.58
N PRO A 82 10.20 -5.44 -4.12
CA PRO A 82 10.94 -5.53 -5.38
C PRO A 82 12.28 -6.27 -5.23
N LYS A 83 12.76 -6.52 -4.00
CA LYS A 83 14.04 -7.18 -3.73
C LYS A 83 13.90 -8.65 -3.37
N ALA A 84 12.70 -9.09 -2.99
CA ALA A 84 12.45 -10.47 -2.60
C ALA A 84 11.06 -10.91 -3.04
N GLN A 85 10.99 -12.03 -3.77
CA GLN A 85 9.72 -12.64 -4.11
C GLN A 85 9.02 -13.12 -2.84
N ARG A 86 7.81 -12.61 -2.61
CA ARG A 86 6.94 -13.04 -1.50
C ARG A 86 5.90 -14.02 -2.03
N PHE A 87 5.27 -14.74 -1.11
CA PHE A 87 4.16 -15.62 -1.46
C PHE A 87 3.04 -14.83 -2.15
N GLU A 88 2.67 -15.27 -3.35
CA GLU A 88 1.44 -14.87 -4.03
C GLU A 88 0.51 -16.09 -4.08
N VAL A 89 -0.79 -15.88 -3.89
CA VAL A 89 -1.76 -16.98 -3.87
C VAL A 89 -1.79 -17.66 -5.26
N PRO A 90 -1.53 -18.97 -5.37
CA PRO A 90 -1.61 -19.70 -6.63
C PRO A 90 -3.09 -19.97 -6.97
N HIS A 91 -3.80 -18.93 -7.43
CA HIS A 91 -5.22 -19.00 -7.69
C HIS A 91 -5.51 -19.74 -9.01
N GLU A 92 -6.45 -20.68 -8.99
CA GLU A 92 -6.76 -21.52 -10.17
C GLU A 92 -7.37 -20.75 -11.34
N HIS A 93 -8.26 -19.79 -11.06
CA HIS A 93 -8.94 -18.99 -12.08
C HIS A 93 -8.39 -17.57 -12.32
N VAL A 94 -7.84 -16.90 -11.29
CA VAL A 94 -7.32 -15.53 -11.44
C VAL A 94 -5.94 -15.60 -12.08
N GLN A 95 -5.88 -15.19 -13.35
CA GLN A 95 -4.64 -15.20 -14.14
C GLN A 95 -3.90 -13.85 -14.08
N PRO A 96 -2.57 -13.85 -14.26
CA PRO A 96 -1.81 -12.61 -14.45
C PRO A 96 -2.34 -11.82 -15.65
N PHE A 97 -2.52 -10.51 -15.47
CA PHE A 97 -2.99 -9.63 -16.54
C PHE A 97 -1.84 -9.35 -17.52
N LYS A 98 -2.07 -9.66 -18.80
CA LYS A 98 -1.11 -9.45 -19.90
C LYS A 98 -1.62 -8.45 -20.95
N GLY A 99 -2.75 -7.79 -20.68
CA GLY A 99 -3.38 -6.84 -21.58
C GLY A 99 -2.84 -5.41 -21.43
N SER A 100 -3.25 -4.55 -22.35
CA SER A 100 -3.07 -3.09 -22.21
C SER A 100 -4.14 -2.49 -21.31
N ALA A 101 -3.86 -1.30 -20.75
CA ALA A 101 -4.80 -0.53 -19.96
C ALA A 101 -6.13 -0.34 -20.72
N ALA A 102 -7.25 -0.60 -20.04
CA ALA A 102 -8.58 -0.38 -20.59
C ALA A 102 -8.88 1.10 -20.82
N THR A 103 -9.69 1.40 -21.83
CA THR A 103 -10.18 2.75 -22.16
C THR A 103 -11.62 2.94 -21.71
N GLY A 104 -12.05 4.19 -21.50
CA GLY A 104 -13.43 4.50 -21.05
C GLY A 104 -13.69 4.02 -19.62
N LEU A 105 -12.75 4.30 -18.70
CA LEU A 105 -12.83 3.87 -17.31
C LEU A 105 -13.99 4.55 -16.57
N ASN A 106 -14.70 3.79 -15.74
CA ASN A 106 -15.74 4.29 -14.84
C ASN A 106 -15.19 4.71 -13.46
N TYR A 107 -13.87 4.84 -13.35
CA TYR A 107 -13.16 5.19 -12.13
C TYR A 107 -11.92 6.02 -12.46
N LYS A 108 -11.44 6.76 -11.45
CA LYS A 108 -10.18 7.50 -11.49
C LYS A 108 -9.31 7.04 -10.32
N VAL A 109 -8.02 6.89 -10.57
CA VAL A 109 -7.01 6.57 -9.54
C VAL A 109 -6.14 7.80 -9.33
N GLU A 110 -5.97 8.19 -8.07
CA GLU A 110 -5.10 9.28 -7.64
C GLU A 110 -4.07 8.72 -6.65
N LEU A 111 -2.82 9.18 -6.78
CA LEU A 111 -1.67 8.72 -5.99
C LEU A 111 -1.15 9.82 -5.07
#